data_AF-A0A8T7C5C9-F1
#
_entry.id   AF-A0A8T7C5C9-F1
#
_cell.length_a   1.000
_cell.length_b   1.000
_cell.length_c   1.000
_cell.angle_alpha   90.00
_cell.angle_beta   90.00
_cell.angle_gamma   90.00
#
_symmetry.space_group_name_H-M   'P 1'
#
loop_
_entity.id
_entity.type
_entity.pdbx_description
1 polymer ?
#
loop_
_entity_poly.entity_id
_entity_poly.type
_entity_poly.pdbx_seq_one_letter_code
_entity_poly.pdbx_strand_id
1 'polypeptide(L)' 'GIVFVREPKTEDYGTVAVFEDLYGNLWDLIQYVPGHSSGL' A
#
# COMPACT_ATOMS: atom_id res chain seq x y z
N GLY A 1 16.24 -3.97 -4.23
CA GLY A 1 15.42 -2.85 -4.75
C GLY A 1 13.97 -3.24 -4.66
N ILE A 2 13.06 -2.30 -4.90
CA ILE A 2 11.63 -2.54 -5.05
C ILE A 2 11.15 -1.87 -6.34
N VAL A 3 10.12 -2.41 -6.98
CA VAL A 3 9.52 -1.82 -8.18
C VAL A 3 8.06 -1.51 -7.89
N PHE A 4 7.65 -0.25 -8.03
CA PHE A 4 6.23 0.11 -7.95
C PHE A 4 5.53 -0.38 -9.23
N VAL A 5 4.57 -1.29 -9.05
CA VAL A 5 3.80 -1.90 -10.15
C VAL A 5 2.46 -1.21 -10.37
N ARG A 6 2.00 -0.44 -9.38
CA ARG A 6 0.81 0.42 -9.46
C ARG A 6 1.10 1.76 -8.81
N GLU A 7 0.67 2.84 -9.45
CA GLU A 7 0.68 4.17 -8.82
C GLU A 7 -0.17 4.16 -7.54
N PRO A 8 0.18 4.99 -6.54
CA PRO A 8 -0.65 5.16 -5.35
C PRO A 8 -2.08 5.53 -5.74
N LYS A 9 -3.06 4.83 -5.15
CA LYS A 9 -4.49 5.06 -5.37
C LYS A 9 -5.20 5.34 -4.05
N THR A 10 -6.09 6.33 -4.04
CA THR A 10 -6.95 6.62 -2.91
C THR A 10 -8.13 5.65 -2.85
N GLU A 11 -8.35 5.06 -1.68
CA GLU A 11 -9.48 4.22 -1.29
C GLU A 11 -10.13 4.83 -0.03
N ASP A 12 -11.34 4.39 0.33
CA ASP A 12 -12.10 4.96 1.47
C ASP A 12 -11.35 4.91 2.81
N TYR A 13 -10.45 3.94 2.97
CA TYR A 13 -9.68 3.71 4.19
C TYR A 13 -8.26 4.31 4.16
N GLY A 14 -7.78 4.79 3.01
CA GLY A 14 -6.39 5.22 2.88
C GLY A 14 -5.88 5.28 1.45
N THR A 15 -4.61 5.65 1.31
CA THR A 15 -3.90 5.57 0.02
C THR A 15 -3.08 4.30 -0.04
N VAL A 16 -3.21 3.53 -1.12
CA VAL A 16 -2.53 2.24 -1.31
C VAL A 16 -1.66 2.26 -2.55
N ALA A 17 -0.39 1.93 -2.39
CA ALA A 17 0.55 1.66 -3.47
C ALA A 17 0.93 0.18 -3.48
N VAL A 18 1.21 -0.39 -4.66
CA VAL A 18 1.64 -1.79 -4.79
C VAL A 18 3.06 -1.82 -5.33
N PHE A 19 3.91 -2.60 -4.69
CA PHE A 19 5.27 -2.83 -5.15
C PHE A 19 5.64 -4.31 -5.15
N GLU A 20 6.59 -4.66 -6.01
CA GLU A 20 7.22 -5.98 -6.11
C GLU A 20 8.58 -5.94 -5.40
N ASP A 21 8.84 -6.94 -4.54
CA ASP A 21 10.15 -7.13 -3.92
C ASP A 21 11.13 -7.90 -4.82
N LEU A 22 12.36 -8.14 -4.34
CA LEU A 22 13.40 -8.84 -5.11
C LEU A 22 13.08 -10.31 -5.43
N TYR A 23 12.08 -10.89 -4.78
CA TYR A 23 11.68 -12.28 -4.92
C TYR A 23 10.39 -12.43 -5.74
N GLY A 24 9.85 -11.33 -6.26
CA GLY A 24 8.60 -11.33 -7.03
C GLY A 24 7.34 -11.32 -6.17
N ASN A 25 7.45 -11.10 -4.86
CA ASN A 25 6.25 -10.98 -4.02
C ASN A 25 5.64 -9.57 -4.17
N LEU A 26 4.31 -9.52 -4.21
CA LEU A 26 3.56 -8.27 -4.26
C LEU A 26 3.11 -7.86 -2.85
N TRP A 27 3.32 -6.59 -2.54
CA TRP A 27 2.97 -6.00 -1.25
C TRP A 27 2.19 -4.71 -1.42
N ASP A 28 1.16 -4.54 -0.58
CA ASP A 28 0.45 -3.28 -0.41
C ASP A 28 1.16 -2.42 0.64
N LEU A 29 1.51 -1.18 0.26
CA LEU A 29 1.88 -0.12 1.18
C LEU A 29 0.68 0.80 1.38
N ILE A 30 0.20 0.89 2.61
CA ILE A 30 -1.00 1.64 2.97
C ILE A 30 -0.67 2.82 3.89
N GLN A 31 -1.17 4.00 3.52
CA GLN A 31 -1.27 5.15 4.41
C GLN A 31 -2.74 5.34 4.77
N TYR A 32 -3.09 5.04 6.02
CA TYR A 32 -4.45 5.18 6.52
C TYR A 32 -4.89 6.65 6.62
N VAL A 33 -6.17 6.90 6.37
CA VAL A 33 -6.77 8.21 6.67
C VAL A 33 -6.76 8.47 8.19
N PRO A 34 -6.67 9.74 8.64
CA PRO A 34 -6.70 10.06 10.06
C PRO A 34 -7.95 9.48 10.75
N GLY A 35 -7.76 8.92 11.94
CA GLY A 35 -8.86 8.31 12.71
C GLY A 35 -9.28 6.91 12.25
N HIS A 36 -8.67 6.37 11.19
CA HIS A 36 -8.77 4.94 10.89
C HIS A 36 -7.94 4.16 11.91
N SER A 37 -8.55 3.76 13.00
CA SER A 37 -7.96 2.80 13.93
C SER A 37 -7.88 1.45 13.22
N SER A 38 -6.68 1.04 12.79
CA SER A 38 -6.43 -0.37 12.51
C SER A 38 -6.77 -1.10 13.81
N GLY A 39 -7.86 -1.87 13.84
CA GLY A 39 -8.31 -2.59 15.04
C GLY A 39 -7.39 -3.76 15.43
N LEU A 40 -6.08 -3.60 15.20
CA LEU A 40 -5.01 -4.50 15.59
C LEU A 40 -4.29 -3.93 16.82
#